data_AF-A0A6I2KZ60-F1
#
_entry.id   AF-A0A6I2KZ60-F1
#
_cell.length_a   1.000
_cell.length_b   1.000
_cell.length_c   1.000
_cell.angle_alpha   90.00
_cell.angle_beta   90.00
_cell.angle_gamma   90.00
#
_symmetry.space_group_name_H-M   'P 1'
#
loop_
_entity.id
_entity.type
_entity.pdbx_description
1 polymer ?
#
loop_
_entity_poly.entity_id
_entity_poly.type
_entity_poly.pdbx_seq_one_letter_code
_entity_poly.pdbx_strand_id
1 'polypeptide(L)'
;MRVAPPEVQWIRLDAATADQQRIQAARTAAPVPHGTVLVIGDSINATGRRQMASQTPGATLVEKADLEDLTEFARTFTVNAADAAQRLIVFLADIMTNVGAAELVRRLDSLLRGTARNPPTAAETALLALIRAPGYAAALQAVIAVREQPNVRVYRPEVLNAFINALRMAQQGAQTFYEAALAERERGRHHGRLVTQRAVGSPLLLKGLEADVGVILYPERMDAKHLYVALTRGARRVVICSHHPLIGA
;
A
#
# COMPACT_ATOMS: atom_id res chain seq x y z
N MET A 1 25.37 -4.30 -18.69
CA MET A 1 25.06 -5.60 -18.07
C MET A 1 25.79 -6.80 -18.67
N ARG A 2 26.40 -6.71 -19.87
CA ARG A 2 27.20 -7.82 -20.45
C ARG A 2 28.49 -8.15 -19.67
N VAL A 3 28.93 -7.25 -18.80
CA VAL A 3 30.13 -7.37 -17.95
C VAL A 3 29.77 -7.09 -16.47
N ALA A 4 28.49 -7.26 -16.11
CA ALA A 4 28.04 -7.01 -14.75
C ALA A 4 28.56 -8.11 -13.81
N PRO A 5 28.83 -7.78 -12.53
CA PRO A 5 29.25 -8.77 -11.55
C PRO A 5 28.11 -9.78 -11.28
N PRO A 6 28.41 -10.99 -10.77
CA PRO A 6 27.42 -12.06 -10.61
C PRO A 6 26.27 -11.71 -9.67
N GLU A 7 26.44 -10.73 -8.79
CA GLU A 7 25.42 -10.21 -7.88
C GLU A 7 24.37 -9.33 -8.59
N VAL A 8 24.61 -8.95 -9.85
CA VAL A 8 23.69 -8.16 -10.67
C VAL A 8 22.96 -9.05 -11.68
N GLN A 9 21.66 -9.23 -11.47
CA GLN A 9 20.79 -9.98 -12.37
C GLN A 9 20.04 -9.04 -13.31
N TRP A 10 20.17 -9.26 -14.62
CA TRP A 10 19.33 -8.60 -15.62
C TRP A 10 18.09 -9.43 -15.92
N ILE A 11 16.92 -8.82 -15.76
CA ILE A 11 15.67 -9.32 -16.34
C ILE A 11 15.43 -8.55 -17.64
N ARG A 12 15.66 -9.24 -18.76
CA ARG A 12 15.37 -8.70 -20.09
C ARG A 12 13.86 -8.60 -20.27
N LEU A 13 13.38 -7.39 -20.56
CA LEU A 13 11.97 -7.13 -20.76
C LEU A 13 11.56 -7.29 -22.22
N ASP A 14 10.49 -8.04 -22.45
CA ASP A 14 9.80 -8.13 -23.74
C ASP A 14 8.60 -7.20 -23.74
N ALA A 15 8.42 -6.41 -24.79
CA ALA A 15 7.39 -5.36 -24.81
C ALA A 15 5.97 -5.88 -24.52
N ALA A 16 5.66 -7.10 -24.96
CA ALA A 16 4.35 -7.73 -24.75
C ALA A 16 4.08 -8.20 -23.31
N THR A 17 5.14 -8.47 -22.53
CA THR A 17 5.02 -9.11 -21.18
C THR A 17 5.79 -8.36 -20.09
N ALA A 18 6.28 -7.15 -20.39
CA ALA A 18 7.15 -6.37 -19.51
C ALA A 18 6.58 -6.19 -18.11
N ASP A 19 5.29 -5.90 -17.99
CA ASP A 19 4.66 -5.69 -16.68
C ASP A 19 4.59 -6.98 -15.86
N GLN A 20 4.31 -8.12 -16.49
CA GLN A 20 4.35 -9.42 -15.83
C GLN A 20 5.78 -9.74 -15.37
N GLN A 21 6.78 -9.49 -16.21
CA GLN A 21 8.20 -9.70 -15.87
C GLN A 21 8.63 -8.82 -14.69
N ARG A 22 8.18 -7.55 -14.64
CA ARG A 22 8.42 -6.65 -13.49
C ARG A 22 7.76 -7.16 -12.20
N ILE A 23 6.51 -7.63 -12.27
CA ILE A 23 5.82 -8.23 -11.12
C ILE A 23 6.58 -9.47 -10.61
N GLN A 24 7.07 -10.32 -11.52
CA GLN A 24 7.87 -11.49 -11.12
C GLN A 24 9.22 -11.08 -10.51
N ALA A 25 9.90 -10.07 -11.07
CA ALA A 25 11.13 -9.54 -10.49
C ALA A 25 10.90 -8.95 -9.09
N ALA A 26 9.77 -8.26 -8.87
CA ALA A 26 9.41 -7.74 -7.55
C ALA A 26 9.22 -8.86 -6.50
N ARG A 27 9.03 -10.13 -6.93
CA ARG A 27 8.92 -11.31 -6.07
C ARG A 27 10.26 -12.01 -5.81
N THR A 28 11.39 -11.50 -6.32
CA THR A 28 12.71 -12.09 -6.07
C THR A 28 12.92 -12.28 -4.57
N ALA A 29 13.25 -13.51 -4.16
CA ALA A 29 13.54 -13.85 -2.78
C ALA A 29 14.94 -13.36 -2.39
N ALA A 30 15.11 -13.02 -1.11
CA ALA A 30 16.43 -12.77 -0.57
C ALA A 30 17.24 -14.08 -0.52
N PRO A 31 18.58 -14.03 -0.72
CA PRO A 31 19.44 -15.21 -0.68
C PRO A 31 19.65 -15.76 0.75
N VAL A 32 19.13 -15.08 1.76
CA VAL A 32 19.25 -15.44 3.19
C VAL A 32 17.87 -15.61 3.84
N PRO A 33 17.72 -16.48 4.85
CA PRO A 33 16.49 -16.60 5.62
C PRO A 33 16.08 -15.25 6.23
N HIS A 34 14.79 -14.93 6.16
CA HIS A 34 14.23 -13.64 6.63
C HIS A 34 14.88 -12.39 6.01
N GLY A 35 15.55 -12.54 4.87
CA GLY A 35 16.19 -11.41 4.21
C GLY A 35 15.20 -10.39 3.68
N THR A 36 15.70 -9.17 3.49
CA THR A 36 14.90 -8.01 3.10
C THR A 36 15.02 -7.71 1.61
N VAL A 37 13.96 -7.14 1.03
CA VAL A 37 13.94 -6.74 -0.37
C VAL A 37 13.36 -5.34 -0.54
N LEU A 38 14.08 -4.49 -1.27
CA LEU A 38 13.60 -3.18 -1.70
C LEU A 38 13.24 -3.22 -3.19
N VAL A 39 11.97 -3.02 -3.49
CA VAL A 39 11.45 -2.90 -4.86
C VAL A 39 11.34 -1.41 -5.19
N ILE A 40 12.13 -0.98 -6.17
CA ILE A 40 12.35 0.40 -6.53
C ILE A 40 11.58 0.69 -7.82
N GLY A 41 10.46 1.39 -7.66
CA GLY A 41 9.59 1.78 -8.75
C GLY A 41 9.99 3.12 -9.38
N ASP A 42 9.22 3.51 -10.40
CA ASP A 42 9.23 4.84 -11.00
C ASP A 42 9.08 5.93 -9.92
N SER A 43 9.85 7.02 -9.97
CA SER A 43 9.84 8.10 -8.97
C SER A 43 8.59 9.00 -9.03
N ILE A 44 7.93 9.07 -10.18
CA ILE A 44 6.76 9.92 -10.43
C ILE A 44 5.47 9.12 -10.25
N ASN A 45 5.40 7.89 -10.78
CA ASN A 45 4.17 7.10 -10.80
C ASN A 45 3.83 6.45 -9.44
N ALA A 46 3.18 7.21 -8.55
CA ALA A 46 2.73 6.72 -7.24
C ALA A 46 1.71 5.56 -7.35
N THR A 47 0.75 5.66 -8.28
CA THR A 47 -0.27 4.63 -8.52
C THR A 47 0.36 3.30 -8.94
N GLY A 48 1.35 3.33 -9.83
CA GLY A 48 2.09 2.14 -10.25
C GLY A 48 2.85 1.47 -9.09
N ARG A 49 3.39 2.26 -8.15
CA ARG A 49 4.02 1.72 -6.93
C ARG A 49 2.99 1.07 -6.00
N ARG A 50 1.80 1.67 -5.82
CA ARG A 50 0.69 1.08 -5.05
C ARG A 50 0.25 -0.25 -5.65
N GLN A 51 0.06 -0.28 -6.96
CA GLN A 51 -0.31 -1.50 -7.69
C GLN A 51 0.76 -2.59 -7.57
N MET A 52 2.04 -2.23 -7.66
CA MET A 52 3.13 -3.17 -7.44
C MET A 52 3.08 -3.75 -6.02
N ALA A 53 2.96 -2.92 -4.99
CA ALA A 53 2.86 -3.38 -3.60
C ALA A 53 1.64 -4.29 -3.35
N SER A 54 0.50 -4.02 -3.99
CA SER A 54 -0.70 -4.85 -3.86
C SER A 54 -0.54 -6.21 -4.55
N GLN A 55 0.15 -6.27 -5.71
CA GLN A 55 0.35 -7.49 -6.50
C GLN A 55 1.56 -8.34 -6.08
N THR A 56 2.47 -7.79 -5.28
CA THR A 56 3.63 -8.49 -4.74
C THR A 56 3.34 -9.04 -3.34
N PRO A 57 3.33 -10.38 -3.15
CA PRO A 57 3.11 -10.99 -1.85
C PRO A 57 4.10 -10.51 -0.80
N GLY A 58 3.60 -10.22 0.40
CA GLY A 58 4.41 -9.74 1.53
C GLY A 58 4.94 -8.31 1.38
N ALA A 59 4.70 -7.63 0.26
CA ALA A 59 5.22 -6.29 0.03
C ALA A 59 4.37 -5.22 0.69
N THR A 60 5.00 -4.24 1.33
CA THR A 60 4.34 -3.01 1.81
C THR A 60 4.85 -1.79 1.06
N LEU A 61 3.99 -0.80 0.86
CA LEU A 61 4.36 0.48 0.29
C LEU A 61 5.05 1.35 1.33
N VAL A 62 6.17 1.96 0.96
CA VAL A 62 6.79 3.04 1.73
C VAL A 62 6.08 4.33 1.38
N GLU A 63 5.42 4.93 2.36
CA GLU A 63 4.62 6.13 2.16
C GLU A 63 5.48 7.40 2.23
N LYS A 64 4.94 8.47 1.63
CA LYS A 64 5.42 9.82 1.91
C LYS A 64 4.94 10.24 3.30
N ALA A 65 5.75 11.03 4.00
CA ALA A 65 5.42 11.51 5.33
C ALA A 65 4.23 12.51 5.36
N ASP A 66 3.75 12.97 4.20
CA ASP A 66 2.59 13.84 4.10
C ASP A 66 1.25 13.10 4.13
N LEU A 67 1.23 11.77 3.93
CA LEU A 67 0.02 10.93 3.91
C LEU A 67 -1.16 11.61 3.19
N GLU A 68 -0.90 12.21 2.03
CA GLU A 68 -1.84 13.11 1.35
C GLU A 68 -3.22 12.48 1.13
N ASP A 69 -3.28 11.22 0.68
CA ASP A 69 -4.54 10.49 0.49
C ASP A 69 -5.39 10.40 1.76
N LEU A 70 -4.75 10.18 2.92
CA LEU A 70 -5.45 10.12 4.20
C LEU A 70 -6.02 11.50 4.55
N THR A 71 -5.22 12.55 4.39
CA THR A 71 -5.68 13.91 4.71
C THR A 71 -6.81 14.36 3.79
N GLU A 72 -6.77 13.99 2.52
CA GLU A 72 -7.82 14.31 1.54
C GLU A 72 -9.09 13.49 1.80
N PHE A 73 -8.94 12.20 2.11
CA PHE A 73 -10.08 11.39 2.54
C PHE A 73 -10.70 11.97 3.81
N ALA A 74 -9.90 12.31 4.83
CA ALA A 74 -10.40 12.86 6.09
C ALA A 74 -11.08 14.22 5.93
N ARG A 75 -10.61 15.06 4.99
CA ARG A 75 -11.24 16.34 4.66
C ARG A 75 -12.64 16.17 4.10
N THR A 76 -12.84 15.16 3.27
CA THR A 76 -14.09 14.96 2.54
C THR A 76 -15.00 13.93 3.22
N PHE A 77 -14.51 13.10 4.14
CA PHE A 77 -15.24 12.00 4.76
C PHE A 77 -16.16 12.48 5.88
N THR A 78 -17.46 12.33 5.67
CA THR A 78 -18.47 12.61 6.70
C THR A 78 -19.04 11.30 7.19
N VAL A 79 -18.79 10.97 8.45
CA VAL A 79 -19.17 9.67 9.02
C VAL A 79 -20.69 9.45 9.06
N ASN A 80 -21.48 10.54 9.12
CA ASN A 80 -22.94 10.51 9.15
C ASN A 80 -23.60 10.59 7.76
N ALA A 81 -22.80 10.63 6.68
CA ALA A 81 -23.36 10.64 5.33
C ALA A 81 -23.94 9.27 4.98
N ALA A 82 -24.99 9.26 4.14
CA ALA A 82 -25.65 8.03 3.72
C ALA A 82 -24.70 7.06 2.97
N ASP A 83 -23.68 7.60 2.32
CA ASP A 83 -22.67 6.85 1.57
C ASP A 83 -21.38 6.55 2.38
N ALA A 84 -21.35 6.85 3.68
CA ALA A 84 -20.15 6.73 4.51
C ALA A 84 -19.56 5.30 4.48
N ALA A 85 -20.40 4.26 4.54
CA ALA A 85 -19.93 2.89 4.46
C ALA A 85 -19.31 2.56 3.08
N GLN A 86 -19.92 3.02 1.99
CA GLN A 86 -19.39 2.81 0.64
C GLN A 86 -18.04 3.52 0.48
N ARG A 87 -17.94 4.77 0.92
CA ARG A 87 -16.69 5.54 0.86
C ARG A 87 -15.58 4.92 1.70
N LEU A 88 -15.94 4.39 2.88
CA LEU A 88 -15.01 3.65 3.74
C LEU A 88 -14.49 2.39 3.03
N ILE A 89 -15.37 1.59 2.42
CA ILE A 89 -14.99 0.36 1.69
C ILE A 89 -14.03 0.68 0.54
N VAL A 90 -14.32 1.73 -0.24
CA VAL A 90 -13.46 2.16 -1.36
C VAL A 90 -12.08 2.58 -0.86
N PHE A 91 -12.03 3.37 0.23
CA PHE A 91 -10.76 3.78 0.82
C PHE A 91 -9.94 2.59 1.34
N LEU A 92 -10.59 1.62 2.00
CA LEU A 92 -9.91 0.41 2.48
C LEU A 92 -9.38 -0.45 1.33
N ALA A 93 -10.05 -0.49 0.18
CA ALA A 93 -9.56 -1.19 -1.01
C ALA A 93 -8.30 -0.55 -1.62
N ASP A 94 -8.05 0.76 -1.37
CA ASP A 94 -6.81 1.42 -1.74
C ASP A 94 -5.67 1.19 -0.72
N ILE A 95 -5.92 0.45 0.36
CA ILE A 95 -4.96 0.18 1.46
C ILE A 95 -4.72 -1.33 1.66
N MET A 96 -5.70 -2.15 1.30
CA MET A 96 -5.72 -3.59 1.52
C MET A 96 -6.04 -4.35 0.23
N THR A 97 -5.46 -5.54 0.07
CA THR A 97 -5.84 -6.46 -1.01
C THR A 97 -7.02 -7.32 -0.59
N ASN A 98 -7.75 -7.86 -1.58
CA ASN A 98 -8.84 -8.82 -1.39
C ASN A 98 -10.02 -8.32 -0.54
N VAL A 99 -10.21 -7.00 -0.42
CA VAL A 99 -11.38 -6.40 0.24
C VAL A 99 -12.68 -6.74 -0.50
N GLY A 100 -12.63 -6.90 -1.83
CA GLY A 100 -13.82 -7.17 -2.63
C GLY A 100 -14.83 -6.02 -2.59
N ALA A 101 -14.37 -4.77 -2.70
CA ALA A 101 -15.19 -3.57 -2.49
C ALA A 101 -16.55 -3.58 -3.19
N ALA A 102 -16.58 -3.86 -4.50
CA ALA A 102 -17.83 -3.91 -5.27
C ALA A 102 -18.78 -5.01 -4.76
N GLU A 103 -18.22 -6.16 -4.38
CA GLU A 103 -18.98 -7.28 -3.84
C GLU A 103 -19.53 -6.97 -2.43
N LEU A 104 -18.73 -6.35 -1.56
CA LEU A 104 -19.17 -5.91 -0.24
C LEU A 104 -20.31 -4.90 -0.34
N VAL A 105 -20.18 -3.87 -1.19
CA VAL A 105 -21.25 -2.88 -1.40
C VAL A 105 -22.53 -3.56 -1.89
N ARG A 106 -22.43 -4.42 -2.91
CA ARG A 106 -23.56 -5.17 -3.44
C ARG A 106 -24.22 -6.07 -2.36
N ARG A 107 -23.42 -6.72 -1.51
CA ARG A 107 -23.93 -7.57 -0.43
C ARG A 107 -24.63 -6.76 0.66
N LEU A 108 -24.11 -5.58 1.02
CA LEU A 108 -24.77 -4.69 1.97
C LEU A 108 -26.16 -4.27 1.46
N ASP A 109 -26.30 -3.94 0.17
CA ASP A 109 -27.60 -3.61 -0.42
C ASP A 109 -28.58 -4.79 -0.38
N SER A 110 -28.10 -6.01 -0.65
CA SER A 110 -28.95 -7.21 -0.54
C SER A 110 -29.39 -7.49 0.90
N LEU A 111 -28.49 -7.30 1.87
CA LEU A 111 -28.76 -7.50 3.30
C LEU A 111 -29.74 -6.45 3.83
N LEU A 112 -29.58 -5.18 3.46
CA LEU A 112 -30.49 -4.10 3.85
C LEU A 112 -31.90 -4.30 3.29
N ARG A 113 -32.02 -4.85 2.07
CA ARG A 113 -33.31 -5.20 1.45
C ARG A 113 -33.91 -6.52 1.95
N GLY A 114 -33.21 -7.28 2.81
CA GLY A 114 -33.66 -8.60 3.25
C GLY A 114 -33.70 -9.65 2.15
N THR A 115 -32.96 -9.45 1.05
CA THR A 115 -32.93 -10.36 -0.11
C THR A 115 -31.72 -11.30 -0.11
N ALA A 116 -30.80 -11.10 0.84
CA ALA A 116 -29.61 -11.94 1.00
C ALA A 116 -29.99 -13.35 1.47
N ARG A 117 -29.49 -14.37 0.77
CA ARG A 117 -29.72 -15.78 1.11
C ARG A 117 -28.84 -16.29 2.26
N ASN A 118 -27.64 -15.73 2.38
CA ASN A 118 -26.65 -16.14 3.37
C ASN A 118 -26.56 -15.09 4.48
N PRO A 119 -26.28 -15.49 5.73
CA PRO A 119 -26.08 -14.56 6.82
C PRO A 119 -24.92 -13.58 6.55
N PRO A 120 -24.90 -12.41 7.19
CA PRO A 120 -23.82 -11.45 7.06
C PRO A 120 -22.53 -11.99 7.68
N THR A 121 -21.39 -11.70 7.06
CA THR A 121 -20.07 -11.91 7.68
C THR A 121 -19.83 -10.93 8.83
N ALA A 122 -18.76 -11.11 9.61
CA ALA A 122 -18.39 -10.17 10.69
C ALA A 122 -18.18 -8.74 10.16
N ALA A 123 -17.49 -8.60 9.03
CA ALA A 123 -17.28 -7.30 8.39
C ALA A 123 -18.57 -6.68 7.85
N GLU A 124 -19.42 -7.48 7.21
CA GLU A 124 -20.75 -7.00 6.76
C GLU A 124 -21.61 -6.56 7.93
N THR A 125 -21.56 -7.29 9.04
CA THR A 125 -22.27 -6.94 10.28
C THR A 125 -21.79 -5.60 10.82
N ALA A 126 -20.47 -5.38 10.89
CA ALA A 126 -19.89 -4.12 11.35
C ALA A 126 -20.20 -2.94 10.40
N LEU A 127 -20.18 -3.17 9.09
CA LEU A 127 -20.56 -2.16 8.08
C LEU A 127 -22.06 -1.83 8.14
N LEU A 128 -22.94 -2.83 8.34
CA LEU A 128 -24.37 -2.61 8.57
C LEU A 128 -24.61 -1.82 9.86
N ALA A 129 -23.82 -2.06 10.92
CA ALA A 129 -23.90 -1.29 12.14
C ALA A 129 -23.54 0.19 11.90
N LEU A 130 -22.50 0.47 11.11
CA LEU A 130 -22.16 1.83 10.67
C LEU A 130 -23.30 2.49 9.88
N ILE A 131 -23.98 1.75 8.99
CA ILE A 131 -25.11 2.30 8.22
C ILE A 131 -26.29 2.63 9.13
N ARG A 132 -26.59 1.77 10.11
CA ARG A 132 -27.75 1.92 11.00
C ARG A 132 -27.55 2.97 12.09
N ALA A 133 -26.33 3.05 12.62
CA ALA A 133 -25.94 4.00 13.66
C ALA A 133 -24.58 4.62 13.29
N PRO A 134 -24.57 5.63 12.40
CA PRO A 134 -23.34 6.25 11.95
C PRO A 134 -22.54 6.88 13.10
N GLY A 135 -21.22 6.70 13.07
CA GLY A 135 -20.32 7.27 14.07
C GLY A 135 -18.91 6.70 13.97
N TYR A 136 -17.93 7.43 14.52
CA TYR A 136 -16.52 7.05 14.43
C TYR A 136 -16.21 5.71 15.12
N ALA A 137 -16.92 5.39 16.20
CA ALA A 137 -16.82 4.07 16.84
C ALA A 137 -17.25 2.94 15.91
N ALA A 138 -18.39 3.09 15.22
CA ALA A 138 -18.87 2.09 14.26
C ALA A 138 -17.95 1.99 13.03
N ALA A 139 -17.44 3.12 12.54
CA ALA A 139 -16.46 3.13 11.45
C ALA A 139 -15.17 2.40 11.84
N LEU A 140 -14.65 2.64 13.06
CA LEU A 140 -13.48 1.94 13.58
C LEU A 140 -13.70 0.42 13.65
N GLN A 141 -14.85 -0.03 14.15
CA GLN A 141 -15.20 -1.45 14.18
C GLN A 141 -15.28 -2.05 12.76
N ALA A 142 -15.86 -1.32 11.81
CA ALA A 142 -15.92 -1.74 10.41
C ALA A 142 -14.51 -1.91 9.80
N VAL A 143 -13.60 -0.98 10.05
CA VAL A 143 -12.20 -1.07 9.58
C VAL A 143 -11.49 -2.30 10.13
N ILE A 144 -11.63 -2.56 11.43
CA ILE A 144 -11.03 -3.71 12.10
C ILE A 144 -11.61 -5.00 11.52
N ALA A 145 -12.93 -5.10 11.41
CA ALA A 145 -13.59 -6.30 10.90
C ALA A 145 -13.25 -6.59 9.43
N VAL A 146 -13.09 -5.56 8.58
CA VAL A 146 -12.62 -5.73 7.20
C VAL A 146 -11.17 -6.22 7.15
N ARG A 147 -10.29 -5.68 8.00
CA ARG A 147 -8.88 -6.12 8.10
C ARG A 147 -8.76 -7.58 8.52
N GLU A 148 -9.66 -8.08 9.36
CA GLU A 148 -9.65 -9.45 9.90
C GLU A 148 -10.28 -10.49 8.95
N GLN A 149 -10.84 -10.07 7.82
CA GLN A 149 -11.37 -11.02 6.85
C GLN A 149 -10.28 -11.96 6.31
N PRO A 150 -10.63 -13.22 5.99
CA PRO A 150 -9.71 -14.15 5.37
C PRO A 150 -9.10 -13.59 4.08
N ASN A 151 -7.81 -13.82 3.89
CA ASN A 151 -7.03 -13.41 2.71
C ASN A 151 -6.91 -11.89 2.50
N VAL A 152 -7.42 -11.04 3.40
CA VAL A 152 -7.14 -9.60 3.37
C VAL A 152 -5.71 -9.35 3.84
N ARG A 153 -4.98 -8.52 3.09
CA ARG A 153 -3.60 -8.14 3.41
C ARG A 153 -3.44 -6.64 3.29
N VAL A 154 -2.95 -6.02 4.36
CA VAL A 154 -2.62 -4.60 4.38
C VAL A 154 -1.30 -4.40 3.65
N TYR A 155 -1.30 -3.65 2.55
CA TYR A 155 -0.08 -3.29 1.83
C TYR A 155 0.32 -1.82 2.07
N ARG A 156 -0.54 -1.00 2.69
CA ARG A 156 -0.25 0.38 3.13
C ARG A 156 -0.44 0.54 4.64
N PRO A 157 0.42 -0.09 5.47
CA PRO A 157 0.22 -0.14 6.91
C PRO A 157 0.28 1.23 7.60
N GLU A 158 1.13 2.15 7.11
CA GLU A 158 1.25 3.50 7.68
C GLU A 158 -0.06 4.29 7.56
N VAL A 159 -0.69 4.26 6.37
CA VAL A 159 -2.00 4.89 6.13
C VAL A 159 -3.07 4.26 7.03
N LEU A 160 -3.13 2.94 7.11
CA LEU A 160 -4.13 2.25 7.92
C LEU A 160 -4.00 2.59 9.41
N ASN A 161 -2.78 2.59 9.93
CA ASN A 161 -2.53 2.87 11.34
C ASN A 161 -2.88 4.33 11.67
N ALA A 162 -2.47 5.27 10.84
CA ALA A 162 -2.83 6.69 10.98
C ALA A 162 -4.35 6.88 10.89
N PHE A 163 -5.02 6.19 9.97
CA PHE A 163 -6.48 6.23 9.83
C PHE A 163 -7.20 5.70 11.09
N ILE A 164 -6.79 4.55 11.61
CA ILE A 164 -7.35 3.96 12.83
C ILE A 164 -7.16 4.88 14.04
N ASN A 165 -5.97 5.47 14.20
CA ASN A 165 -5.70 6.40 15.29
C ASN A 165 -6.51 7.68 15.15
N ALA A 166 -6.63 8.23 13.94
CA ALA A 166 -7.46 9.40 13.68
C ALA A 166 -8.94 9.15 14.00
N LEU A 167 -9.49 7.97 13.66
CA LEU A 167 -10.84 7.57 14.05
C LEU A 167 -11.02 7.49 15.57
N ARG A 168 -10.04 6.94 16.29
CA ARG A 168 -10.06 6.86 17.77
C ARG A 168 -10.04 8.25 18.42
N MET A 169 -9.22 9.16 17.90
CA MET A 169 -9.15 10.54 18.40
C MET A 169 -10.45 11.30 18.12
N ALA A 170 -11.02 11.15 16.92
CA ALA A 170 -12.30 11.75 16.57
C ALA A 170 -13.46 11.20 17.41
N GLN A 171 -13.43 9.90 17.74
CA GLN A 171 -14.40 9.27 18.64
C GLN A 171 -14.41 9.90 20.03
N GLN A 172 -13.26 10.36 20.54
CA GLN A 172 -13.16 11.03 21.85
C GLN A 172 -13.77 12.44 21.84
N GLY A 173 -14.04 13.02 20.67
CA GLY A 173 -14.74 14.30 20.51
C GLY A 173 -13.89 15.55 20.75
N ALA A 174 -12.59 15.42 21.05
CA ALA A 174 -11.70 16.56 21.29
C ALA A 174 -11.30 17.32 20.01
N GLN A 175 -11.43 16.70 18.85
CA GLN A 175 -11.07 17.27 17.55
C GLN A 175 -11.87 16.60 16.43
N THR A 176 -11.96 17.27 15.28
CA THR A 176 -12.56 16.71 14.07
C THR A 176 -11.71 15.57 13.52
N PHE A 177 -12.31 14.71 12.70
CA PHE A 177 -11.56 13.64 12.03
C PHE A 177 -10.43 14.15 11.14
N TYR A 178 -10.63 15.29 10.48
CA TYR A 178 -9.62 15.93 9.66
C TYR A 178 -8.43 16.44 10.51
N GLU A 179 -8.69 17.10 11.63
CA GLU A 179 -7.64 17.54 12.56
C GLU A 179 -6.87 16.35 13.14
N ALA A 180 -7.56 15.27 13.50
CA ALA A 180 -6.93 14.04 13.96
C ALA A 180 -6.01 13.41 12.91
N ALA A 181 -6.43 13.41 11.63
CA ALA A 181 -5.59 12.94 10.53
C ALA A 181 -4.35 13.82 10.31
N LEU A 182 -4.48 15.15 10.46
CA LEU A 182 -3.33 16.06 10.42
C LEU A 182 -2.36 15.83 11.57
N ALA A 183 -2.87 15.56 12.77
CA ALA A 183 -2.06 15.23 13.94
C ALA A 183 -1.28 13.92 13.75
N GLU A 184 -1.92 12.86 13.25
CA GLU A 184 -1.23 11.59 12.96
C GLU A 184 -0.19 11.73 11.84
N ARG A 185 -0.46 12.54 10.82
CA ARG A 185 0.54 12.88 9.79
C ARG A 185 1.77 13.53 10.41
N GLU A 186 1.57 14.52 11.28
CA GLU A 186 2.68 15.19 11.94
C GLU A 186 3.45 14.23 12.85
N ARG A 187 2.75 13.37 13.59
CA ARG A 187 3.38 12.32 14.41
C ARG A 187 4.22 11.36 13.54
N GLY A 188 3.73 11.00 12.37
CA GLY A 188 4.41 10.14 11.40
C GLY A 188 5.71 10.74 10.84
N ARG A 189 5.82 12.07 10.73
CA ARG A 189 7.06 12.74 10.29
C ARG A 189 8.23 12.54 11.24
N HIS A 190 7.94 12.35 12.53
CA HIS A 190 8.95 12.20 13.58
C HIS A 190 9.28 10.74 13.90
N HIS A 191 8.53 9.77 13.38
CA HIS A 191 8.78 8.35 13.60
C HIS A 191 9.54 7.72 12.41
N GLY A 192 10.51 6.86 12.72
CA GLY A 192 11.26 6.12 11.70
C GLY A 192 10.38 5.17 10.89
N ARG A 193 10.78 4.90 9.64
CA ARG A 193 10.08 3.97 8.74
C ARG A 193 10.35 2.53 9.15
N LEU A 194 9.29 1.76 9.38
CA LEU A 194 9.40 0.31 9.57
C LEU A 194 9.49 -0.36 8.20
N VAL A 195 10.68 -0.85 7.84
CA VAL A 195 10.86 -1.65 6.63
C VAL A 195 10.44 -3.08 6.95
N THR A 196 9.36 -3.55 6.33
CA THR A 196 9.00 -4.97 6.36
C THR A 196 10.01 -5.78 5.55
N GLN A 197 9.89 -7.12 5.55
CA GLN A 197 10.76 -7.97 4.74
C GLN A 197 10.74 -7.61 3.24
N ARG A 198 9.70 -6.93 2.75
CA ARG A 198 9.65 -6.45 1.37
C ARG A 198 8.96 -5.10 1.29
N ALA A 199 9.67 -4.10 0.82
CA ALA A 199 9.13 -2.75 0.70
C ALA A 199 9.18 -2.25 -0.74
N VAL A 200 8.13 -1.54 -1.18
CA VAL A 200 8.04 -0.90 -2.49
C VAL A 200 8.12 0.61 -2.28
N GLY A 201 8.95 1.30 -3.06
CA GLY A 201 9.08 2.76 -2.93
C GLY A 201 9.73 3.41 -4.14
N SER A 202 9.75 4.75 -4.14
CA SER A 202 10.58 5.51 -5.07
C SER A 202 12.04 5.48 -4.62
N PRO A 203 13.01 5.78 -5.50
CA PRO A 203 14.41 5.87 -5.10
C PRO A 203 14.62 6.82 -3.91
N LEU A 204 13.92 7.96 -3.88
CA LEU A 204 14.05 8.94 -2.79
C LEU A 204 13.41 8.47 -1.48
N LEU A 205 12.25 7.81 -1.52
CA LEU A 205 11.61 7.25 -0.33
C LEU A 205 12.40 6.08 0.26
N LEU A 206 13.23 5.44 -0.55
CA LEU A 206 14.10 4.36 -0.11
C LEU A 206 15.52 4.83 0.23
N LYS A 207 15.80 6.14 0.13
CA LYS A 207 17.10 6.70 0.50
C LYS A 207 17.37 6.47 2.00
N GLY A 208 18.55 5.93 2.31
CA GLY A 208 18.94 5.60 3.69
C GLY A 208 18.41 4.26 4.18
N LEU A 209 17.60 3.56 3.38
CA LEU A 209 17.26 2.16 3.61
C LEU A 209 18.22 1.27 2.82
N GLU A 210 18.54 0.11 3.37
CA GLU A 210 19.34 -0.93 2.72
C GLU A 210 18.65 -2.28 2.93
N ALA A 211 18.80 -3.17 1.96
CA ALA A 211 18.26 -4.51 2.01
C ALA A 211 19.17 -5.52 1.34
N ASP A 212 18.91 -6.81 1.56
CA ASP A 212 19.68 -7.86 0.92
C ASP A 212 19.56 -7.81 -0.60
N VAL A 213 18.36 -7.50 -1.10
CA VAL A 213 18.08 -7.41 -2.53
C VAL A 213 17.48 -6.06 -2.88
N GLY A 214 18.07 -5.38 -3.88
CA GLY A 214 17.46 -4.25 -4.57
C GLY A 214 16.87 -4.67 -5.91
N VAL A 215 15.60 -4.40 -6.17
CA VAL A 215 14.93 -4.69 -7.45
C VAL A 215 14.56 -3.39 -8.14
N ILE A 216 15.19 -3.08 -9.27
CA ILE A 216 14.97 -1.85 -10.04
C ILE A 216 14.03 -2.15 -11.21
N LEU A 217 12.84 -1.56 -11.21
CA LEU A 217 11.77 -1.91 -12.16
C LEU A 217 11.76 -1.09 -13.46
N TYR A 218 12.17 0.18 -13.37
CA TYR A 218 12.10 1.17 -14.46
C TYR A 218 13.37 2.02 -14.53
N PRO A 219 14.56 1.42 -14.72
CA PRO A 219 15.82 2.16 -14.80
C PRO A 219 15.82 3.21 -15.93
N GLU A 220 15.08 2.98 -17.01
CA GLU A 220 14.91 3.92 -18.13
C GLU A 220 14.19 5.22 -17.76
N ARG A 221 13.52 5.26 -16.61
CA ARG A 221 12.83 6.45 -16.09
C ARG A 221 13.58 7.13 -14.94
N MET A 222 14.82 6.71 -14.69
CA MET A 222 15.67 7.26 -13.62
C MET A 222 16.77 8.11 -14.22
N ASP A 223 16.93 9.32 -13.69
CA ASP A 223 18.17 10.08 -13.89
C ASP A 223 19.36 9.42 -13.18
N ALA A 224 20.57 9.91 -13.44
CA ALA A 224 21.80 9.37 -12.87
C ALA A 224 21.80 9.32 -11.32
N LYS A 225 21.19 10.31 -10.65
CA LYS A 225 21.14 10.37 -9.17
C LYS A 225 20.18 9.29 -8.64
N HIS A 226 18.99 9.19 -9.23
CA HIS A 226 18.01 8.17 -8.88
C HIS A 226 18.53 6.75 -9.15
N LEU A 227 19.21 6.55 -10.28
CA LEU A 227 19.80 5.27 -10.64
C LEU A 227 20.93 4.87 -9.68
N TYR A 228 21.81 5.82 -9.32
CA TYR A 228 22.85 5.59 -8.32
C TYR A 228 22.27 5.19 -6.96
N VAL A 229 21.24 5.91 -6.49
CA VAL A 229 20.55 5.55 -5.24
C VAL A 229 19.97 4.15 -5.36
N ALA A 230 19.31 3.81 -6.47
CA ALA A 230 18.66 2.52 -6.66
C ALA A 230 19.67 1.34 -6.67
N LEU A 231 20.79 1.50 -7.37
CA LEU A 231 21.85 0.49 -7.46
C LEU A 231 22.53 0.21 -6.11
N THR A 232 22.56 1.20 -5.22
CA THR A 232 23.21 1.10 -3.90
C THR A 232 22.29 0.60 -2.79
N ARG A 233 21.02 0.26 -3.09
CA ARG A 233 20.07 -0.21 -2.07
C ARG A 233 20.21 -1.71 -1.74
N GLY A 234 20.77 -2.51 -2.65
CA GLY A 234 20.93 -3.96 -2.49
C GLY A 234 22.33 -4.34 -2.03
N ALA A 235 22.46 -4.94 -0.85
CA ALA A 235 23.75 -5.30 -0.25
C ALA A 235 24.33 -6.62 -0.78
N ARG A 236 23.47 -7.56 -1.20
CA ARG A 236 23.87 -8.91 -1.64
C ARG A 236 23.50 -9.21 -3.09
N ARG A 237 22.44 -8.58 -3.60
CA ARG A 237 21.96 -8.77 -4.97
C ARG A 237 21.25 -7.52 -5.48
N VAL A 238 21.43 -7.23 -6.77
CA VAL A 238 20.64 -6.22 -7.48
C VAL A 238 19.99 -6.86 -8.69
N VAL A 239 18.67 -6.76 -8.79
CA VAL A 239 17.89 -7.21 -9.96
C VAL A 239 17.46 -5.98 -10.74
N ILE A 240 17.70 -5.97 -12.05
CA ILE A 240 17.38 -4.82 -12.89
C ILE A 240 16.51 -5.28 -14.05
N CYS A 241 15.32 -4.71 -14.16
CA CYS A 241 14.41 -4.92 -15.27
C CYS A 241 14.70 -3.90 -16.37
N SER A 242 15.07 -4.32 -17.58
CA SER A 242 15.25 -3.38 -18.69
C SER A 242 15.09 -4.07 -20.05
N HIS A 243 14.61 -3.32 -21.04
CA HIS A 243 14.60 -3.76 -22.45
C HIS A 243 16.00 -3.87 -23.04
N HIS A 244 16.96 -3.08 -22.53
CA HIS A 244 18.31 -2.99 -23.08
C HIS A 244 19.38 -3.37 -22.05
N PRO A 245 20.53 -3.90 -22.49
CA PRO A 245 21.63 -4.28 -21.60
C PRO A 245 22.43 -3.08 -21.06
N LEU A 246 22.13 -1.86 -21.52
CA LEU A 246 22.73 -0.59 -21.11
C LEU A 246 21.65 0.26 -20.43
N ILE A 247 22.01 0.89 -19.30
CA ILE A 247 21.12 1.74 -18.49
C ILE A 247 21.87 3.03 -18.13
N GLY A 248 21.15 4.14 -17.97
CA GLY A 248 21.73 5.44 -17.58
C GLY A 248 22.45 6.20 -18.71
N ALA A 249 22.07 5.93 -19.97
CA ALA A 249 22.51 6.69 -21.14
C ALA A 249 21.62 7.91 -21.38
#